data_AF-A0AAD5TSZ4-F1
#
_entry.id   AF-A0AAD5TSZ4-F1
#
_cell.length_a   1.000
_cell.length_b   1.000
_cell.length_c   1.000
_cell.angle_alpha   90.00
_cell.angle_beta   90.00
_cell.angle_gamma   90.00
#
_symmetry.space_group_name_H-M   'P 1'
#
loop_
_entity.id
_entity.type
_entity.pdbx_description
1 polymer ?
#
loop_
_entity_poly.entity_id
_entity_poly.type
_entity_poly.pdbx_seq_one_letter_code
_entity_poly.pdbx_strand_id
1 'polypeptide(L)' 'MLIRQLFDNAKHMNNPREVQMLLGRVELELSSNYHQQPYYNPTAFGGSKWERNIPFPEELIKRGVSPFDNCT' A
#
# COMPACT_ATOMS: atom_id res chain seq x y z
N MET A 1 -17.24 8.62 15.33
CA MET A 1 -15.81 8.29 15.15
C MET A 1 -15.00 9.58 15.20
N LEU A 2 -14.02 9.66 16.11
CA LEU A 2 -13.26 10.88 16.41
C LEU A 2 -12.45 11.40 15.22
N ILE A 3 -11.69 10.53 14.53
CA ILE A 3 -10.87 10.93 13.38
C ILE A 3 -11.75 11.47 12.23
N ARG A 4 -12.86 10.80 11.93
CA ARG A 4 -13.75 11.22 10.83
C ARG A 4 -14.30 12.64 11.03
N GLN A 5 -14.60 13.03 12.27
CA GLN A 5 -15.06 14.38 12.62
C GLN A 5 -14.00 15.45 12.33
N LEU A 6 -12.70 15.15 12.54
CA LEU A 6 -11.62 16.07 12.20
C LEU A 6 -11.60 16.38 10.70
N PHE A 7 -11.81 15.36 9.86
CA PHE A 7 -11.93 15.54 8.41
C PHE A 7 -13.21 16.29 8.00
N ASP A 8 -14.34 16.02 8.65
CA ASP A 8 -15.60 16.73 8.36
C ASP A 8 -15.51 18.23 8.66
N ASN A 9 -14.83 18.60 9.76
CA ASN A 9 -14.63 20.00 10.12
C ASN A 9 -13.80 20.78 9.08
N ALA A 10 -12.85 20.14 8.42
CA ALA A 10 -11.98 20.76 7.42
C ALA A 10 -12.52 20.68 5.98
N LYS A 11 -13.63 19.96 5.75
CA LYS A 11 -14.16 19.64 4.41
C LYS A 11 -14.51 20.87 3.56
N HIS A 12 -14.93 21.97 4.19
CA HIS A 12 -15.40 23.18 3.51
C HIS A 12 -14.30 24.25 3.32
N MET A 13 -13.05 23.92 3.61
CA MET A 13 -11.91 24.82 3.41
C MET A 13 -11.62 24.99 1.92
N ASN A 14 -11.76 26.22 1.39
CA ASN A 14 -11.61 26.51 -0.03
C ASN A 14 -10.29 27.22 -0.38
N ASN A 15 -9.57 27.76 0.61
CA ASN A 15 -8.31 28.46 0.37
C ASN A 15 -7.17 27.44 0.16
N PRO A 16 -6.53 27.39 -1.03
CA PRO A 16 -5.51 26.39 -1.34
C PRO A 16 -4.26 26.51 -0.45
N ARG A 17 -3.90 27.73 -0.02
CA ARG A 17 -2.74 27.94 0.85
C ARG A 17 -2.99 27.36 2.25
N GLU A 18 -4.18 27.56 2.79
CA GLU A 18 -4.57 27.02 4.10
C GLU A 18 -4.62 25.48 4.07
N VAL A 19 -5.18 24.91 3.00
CA VAL A 19 -5.22 23.44 2.81
C VAL A 19 -3.80 22.87 2.78
N GLN A 20 -2.89 23.49 2.04
CA GLN A 20 -1.50 23.03 1.97
C GLN A 20 -0.81 23.05 3.34
N MET A 21 -1.00 24.13 4.11
CA MET A 21 -0.45 24.23 5.47
C MET A 21 -1.05 23.18 6.41
N LEU A 22 -2.36 22.94 6.31
CA LEU A 22 -3.04 21.93 7.12
C LEU A 22 -2.53 20.52 6.79
N LEU A 23 -2.40 20.18 5.52
CA LEU A 23 -1.86 18.88 5.09
C LEU A 23 -0.43 18.68 5.60
N GLY A 24 0.45 19.68 5.45
CA GLY A 24 1.82 19.58 5.95
C GLY A 24 1.90 19.34 7.46
N ARG A 25 1.05 20.01 8.24
CA ARG A 25 0.95 19.79 9.69
C ARG A 25 0.46 18.38 10.02
N VAL A 26 -0.58 17.90 9.34
CA VAL A 26 -1.21 16.61 9.62
C VAL A 26 -0.32 15.44 9.19
N GLU A 27 0.43 15.55 8.10
CA GLU A 27 1.43 14.55 7.70
C GLU A 27 2.55 14.40 8.75
N LEU A 28 2.99 15.51 9.36
CA LEU A 28 3.94 15.46 10.46
C LEU A 28 3.36 14.73 11.68
N GLU A 29 2.10 15.00 12.02
CA GLU A 29 1.40 14.31 13.11
C GLU A 29 1.21 12.81 12.81
N LEU A 30 0.84 12.46 11.58
CA LEU A 30 0.74 11.07 11.10
C LEU A 30 2.07 10.33 11.19
N SER A 31 3.16 10.96 10.76
CA SER A 31 4.50 10.36 10.82
C SER A 31 4.95 10.08 12.26
N SER A 32 4.57 10.95 13.20
CA SER A 32 4.91 10.81 14.62
C SER A 32 4.12 9.69 15.31
N ASN A 33 2.90 9.43 14.83
CA ASN A 33 2.01 8.38 15.36
C ASN A 33 2.04 7.09 14.50
N TYR A 34 2.95 7.00 13.54
CA TYR A 34 3.04 5.85 12.64
C TYR A 34 3.43 4.59 13.42
N HIS A 35 2.67 3.51 13.22
CA HIS A 35 2.98 2.24 13.87
C HIS A 35 4.14 1.53 13.17
N GLN A 36 5.10 1.02 13.96
CA GLN A 36 6.32 0.38 13.44
C GLN A 36 6.06 -0.84 12.53
N GLN A 37 4.98 -1.58 12.77
CA GLN A 37 4.59 -2.74 11.97
C GLN A 37 3.13 -2.61 11.54
N PRO A 38 2.82 -1.75 10.55
CA PRO A 38 1.45 -1.55 10.13
C PRO A 38 0.88 -2.85 9.56
N TYR A 39 -0.44 -2.96 9.59
CA TYR A 39 -1.12 -4.08 8.96
C TYR A 39 -0.98 -4.01 7.44
N TYR A 40 -0.40 -5.05 6.84
CA TYR A 40 -0.40 -5.27 5.40
C TYR A 40 -1.37 -6.41 5.05
N ASN A 41 -2.19 -6.21 4.02
CA ASN A 41 -2.98 -7.29 3.46
C ASN A 41 -2.02 -8.40 2.95
N PRO A 42 -2.27 -9.69 3.20
CA PRO A 42 -1.37 -10.76 2.79
C PRO A 42 -0.97 -10.72 1.32
N THR A 43 -1.87 -10.35 0.40
CA THR A 43 -1.58 -10.34 -1.05
C THR A 43 -1.15 -8.97 -1.58
N ALA A 44 -1.04 -7.94 -0.74
CA ALA A 44 -0.48 -6.66 -1.15
C ALA A 44 1.05 -6.73 -1.16
N PHE A 45 1.69 -5.74 -1.81
CA PHE A 45 3.14 -5.60 -1.77
C PHE A 45 3.64 -5.54 -0.32
N GLY A 46 4.65 -6.35 0.02
CA GLY A 46 5.16 -6.50 1.39
C GLY A 46 4.28 -7.37 2.32
N GLY A 47 3.16 -7.91 1.82
CA GLY A 47 2.32 -8.85 2.52
C GLY A 47 2.87 -10.29 2.51
N SER A 48 2.42 -11.10 3.46
CA SER A 48 2.92 -12.49 3.66
C SER A 48 2.67 -13.46 2.49
N LYS A 49 1.87 -13.09 1.50
CA LYS A 49 1.50 -13.89 0.32
C LYS A 49 1.78 -13.16 -1.02
N TRP A 50 2.43 -11.99 -1.02
CA TRP A 50 2.65 -11.16 -2.21
C TRP A 50 3.13 -11.93 -3.44
N GLU A 51 4.16 -12.78 -3.28
CA GLU A 51 4.84 -13.49 -4.37
C GLU A 51 4.80 -15.01 -4.21
N ARG A 52 3.82 -15.52 -3.44
CA ARG A 52 3.76 -16.96 -3.14
C ARG A 52 3.46 -17.83 -4.36
N ASN A 53 2.65 -17.32 -5.30
CA ASN A 53 2.16 -18.06 -6.47
C ASN A 53 2.34 -17.22 -7.75
N ILE A 54 3.58 -16.78 -8.04
CA ILE A 54 3.87 -16.07 -9.30
C ILE A 54 3.62 -17.02 -10.48
N PRO A 55 2.87 -16.62 -11.52
CA PRO A 55 2.66 -17.45 -12.69
C PRO A 55 3.98 -17.70 -13.41
N PHE A 56 4.16 -18.93 -13.90
CA PHE A 56 5.35 -19.29 -14.66
C PHE A 56 5.40 -18.49 -15.97
N PRO A 57 6.58 -18.00 -16.42
CA PRO A 57 6.69 -17.17 -17.61
C PRO A 57 6.14 -17.85 -18.86
N GLU A 58 5.20 -17.20 -19.55
CA GLU A 58 4.58 -17.76 -20.76
C GLU A 58 5.60 -18.05 -21.88
N GLU A 59 6.67 -17.27 -21.96
CA GLU A 59 7.74 -17.46 -22.93
C GLU A 59 8.42 -18.84 -22.80
N LEU A 60 8.56 -19.32 -21.56
CA LEU A 60 9.14 -20.63 -21.26
C LEU A 60 8.15 -21.75 -21.60
N ILE A 61 6.87 -21.56 -21.30
CA ILE A 61 5.80 -22.48 -21.69
C ILE A 61 5.78 -22.66 -23.21
N LYS A 62 5.86 -21.56 -23.97
CA LYS A 62 5.89 -21.57 -25.45
C LYS A 62 7.12 -22.29 -26.01
N ARG A 63 8.24 -22.29 -25.27
CA ARG A 63 9.46 -23.03 -25.60
C ARG A 63 9.39 -24.52 -25.24
N GLY A 64 8.31 -24.97 -24.59
CA GLY A 64 8.15 -26.34 -24.12
C GLY A 64 8.87 -26.63 -22.80
N VAL A 65 9.31 -25.60 -22.07
CA VAL A 65 9.95 -25.72 -20.76
C VAL A 65 8.87 -25.79 -19.68
N SER A 66 8.93 -26.83 -18.85
CA SER A 66 8.08 -27.03 -17.68
C SER A 66 8.81 -26.59 -16.40
N PRO A 67 8.09 -26.07 -15.39
CA PRO A 67 8.65 -25.77 -14.07
C PRO A 67 9.33 -26.97 -13.38
N PHE A 68 9.02 -28.19 -13.81
CA PHE A 68 9.48 -29.44 -13.20
C PHE A 68 10.65 -30.10 -13.95
N ASP A 69 11.15 -29.51 -15.03
CA ASP A 69 12.17 -30.14 -15.89
C ASP A 69 13.49 -30.43 -15.17
N ASN A 70 13.78 -29.72 -14.08
CA ASN A 70 15.00 -29.89 -13.26
C ASN A 70 14.73 -30.59 -11.91
N CYS A 71 13.53 -31.11 -11.69
CA CYS A 71 13.21 -31.86 -10.47
C CYS A 71 13.72 -33.29 -10.62
N THR A 72 14.97 -33.52 -10.21
CA THR A 72 15.54 -34.88 -10.02
C THR A 72 15.29 -35.36 -8.60
#